data_AF-A0AAJ1RAV4-F1
#
_entry.id   AF-A0AAJ1RAV4-F1
#
_cell.length_a   1.000
_cell.length_b   1.000
_cell.length_c   1.000
_cell.angle_alpha   90.00
_cell.angle_beta   90.00
_cell.angle_gamma   90.00
#
_symmetry.space_group_name_H-M   'P 1'
#
loop_
_entity.id
_entity.type
_entity.pdbx_description
1 polymer ?
#
loop_
_entity_poly.entity_id
_entity_poly.type
_entity_poly.pdbx_seq_one_letter_code
_entity_poly.pdbx_strand_id
1 'polypeptide(L)'
;MFGKSKEIDTDFYKNQVKSCLQPKDNKIHILALSNINDWPSKKEGVRSDYTNKINLILSSLQDDGYEIISIAAMPTVLTNGFITDASQENVGTLITYK
;
A
#
# COMPACT_ATOMS: atom_id res chain seq x y z
N MET A 1 12.31 -27.14 -12.61
CA MET A 1 11.62 -26.15 -13.47
C MET A 1 11.15 -25.02 -12.57
N PHE A 2 11.82 -23.87 -12.61
CA PHE A 2 11.42 -22.70 -11.82
C PHE A 2 10.22 -22.08 -12.54
N GLY A 3 9.03 -22.21 -11.93
CA GLY A 3 7.82 -21.56 -12.42
C GLY A 3 8.04 -20.06 -12.43
N LYS A 4 7.75 -19.43 -13.58
CA LYS A 4 7.83 -17.99 -13.79
C LYS A 4 7.18 -17.27 -12.61
N SER A 5 7.97 -16.57 -11.82
CA SER A 5 7.48 -15.56 -10.88
C SER A 5 6.55 -14.64 -11.68
N LYS A 6 5.26 -14.61 -11.31
CA LYS A 6 4.31 -13.60 -11.82
C LYS A 6 5.05 -12.27 -11.82
N GLU A 7 5.15 -11.60 -12.97
CA GLU A 7 5.51 -10.19 -13.03
C GLU A 7 4.66 -9.50 -11.97
N ILE A 8 5.31 -9.05 -10.89
CA ILE A 8 4.64 -8.28 -9.85
C ILE A 8 4.28 -7.00 -10.55
N ASP A 9 3.01 -6.90 -10.93
CA ASP A 9 2.27 -5.79 -11.54
C ASP A 9 3.01 -4.44 -11.50
N THR A 10 4.06 -4.29 -12.31
CA THR A 10 4.89 -3.07 -12.40
C THR A 10 4.04 -1.88 -12.84
N ASP A 11 2.90 -2.19 -13.44
CA ASP A 11 1.90 -1.26 -13.91
C ASP A 11 1.13 -0.62 -12.75
N PHE A 12 1.01 -1.27 -11.59
CA PHE A 12 0.32 -0.71 -10.43
C PHE A 12 0.97 0.61 -9.97
N TYR A 13 2.29 0.63 -9.79
CA TYR A 13 3.00 1.84 -9.37
C TYR A 13 2.81 2.98 -10.39
N LYS A 14 3.03 2.68 -11.67
CA LYS A 14 2.94 3.68 -12.75
C LYS A 14 1.53 4.24 -12.92
N ASN A 15 0.51 3.38 -12.85
CA ASN A 15 -0.86 3.74 -13.19
C ASN A 15 -1.65 4.33 -12.02
N GLN A 16 -1.36 3.89 -10.79
CA GLN A 16 -2.20 4.25 -9.62
C GLN A 16 -1.46 5.05 -8.55
N VAL A 17 -0.16 4.83 -8.37
CA VAL A 17 0.59 5.48 -7.28
C VAL A 17 1.26 6.77 -7.76
N LYS A 18 1.95 6.70 -8.91
CA LYS A 18 2.80 7.80 -9.40
C LYS A 18 2.02 9.09 -9.65
N SER A 19 0.77 9.00 -10.08
CA SER A 19 -0.13 10.15 -10.28
C SER A 19 -0.55 10.85 -9.00
N CYS A 20 -0.47 10.18 -7.85
CA CYS A 20 -0.80 10.73 -6.54
C CYS A 20 0.41 11.34 -5.81
N LEU A 21 1.62 11.14 -6.33
CA LEU A 21 2.84 11.65 -5.71
C LEU A 21 2.97 13.16 -5.92
N GLN A 22 3.21 13.87 -4.82
CA GLN A 22 3.65 15.26 -4.86
C GLN A 22 5.10 15.38 -5.35
N PRO A 23 5.46 16.49 -6.02
CA PRO A 23 6.83 16.75 -6.44
C PRO A 23 7.81 16.76 -5.26
N LYS A 24 9.08 16.45 -5.55
CA LYS A 24 10.20 16.57 -4.61
C LYS A 24 10.48 18.05 -4.30
N ASP A 25 9.69 18.62 -3.40
CA ASP A 25 9.69 20.03 -3.02
C ASP A 25 10.27 20.29 -1.62
N ASN A 26 10.97 19.30 -1.06
CA ASN A 26 11.56 19.31 0.29
C ASN A 26 10.52 19.44 1.43
N LYS A 27 9.22 19.27 1.15
CA LYS A 27 8.17 19.14 2.16
C LYS A 27 7.84 17.68 2.44
N ILE A 28 7.19 17.45 3.57
CA ILE A 28 6.70 16.13 3.97
C ILE A 28 5.33 15.92 3.32
N HIS A 29 5.18 14.78 2.65
CA HIS A 29 3.95 14.36 1.98
C HIS A 29 3.48 13.01 2.51
N ILE A 30 2.21 12.70 2.25
CA ILE A 30 1.56 11.47 2.68
C ILE A 30 0.99 10.77 1.46
N LEU A 31 1.30 9.48 1.32
CA LEU A 31 0.65 8.55 0.41
C LEU A 31 -0.23 7.61 1.22
N ALA A 32 -1.54 7.68 1.02
CA ALA A 32 -2.50 6.79 1.65
C ALA A 32 -2.91 5.70 0.67
N LEU A 33 -2.67 4.44 1.05
CA LEU A 33 -3.02 3.27 0.25
C LEU A 33 -4.27 2.63 0.84
N SER A 34 -5.32 2.53 0.01
CA SER A 34 -6.52 1.77 0.35
C SER A 34 -6.16 0.32 0.66
N ASN A 35 -6.81 -0.25 1.67
CA ASN A 35 -6.66 -1.64 2.05
C ASN A 35 -7.19 -2.51 0.92
N ILE A 36 -6.34 -3.38 0.38
CA ILE A 36 -6.77 -4.45 -0.52
C ILE A 36 -7.41 -5.51 0.37
N ASN A 37 -8.68 -5.32 0.66
CA ASN A 37 -9.52 -6.32 1.32
C ASN A 37 -10.41 -6.97 0.26
N ASP A 38 -10.07 -8.20 -0.10
CA ASP A 38 -11.06 -9.24 -0.33
C ASP A 38 -10.37 -10.58 -0.04
N TRP A 39 -10.57 -11.12 1.17
CA TRP A 39 -10.88 -12.53 1.38
C TRP A 39 -10.99 -12.90 2.86
N PRO A 40 -11.92 -13.80 3.24
CA PRO A 40 -12.00 -14.37 4.56
C PRO A 40 -11.03 -15.55 4.71
N SER A 41 -10.72 -15.84 5.97
CA SER A 41 -10.20 -17.10 6.53
C SER A 41 -8.70 -17.22 6.80
N LYS A 42 -8.39 -17.11 8.10
CA LYS A 42 -7.63 -18.08 8.91
C LYS A 42 -6.62 -18.94 8.13
N LYS A 43 -5.32 -18.57 8.12
CA LYS A 43 -4.17 -19.45 8.45
C LYS A 43 -2.77 -18.93 8.08
N GLU A 44 -2.61 -17.74 7.50
CA GLU A 44 -1.26 -17.23 7.18
C GLU A 44 -0.87 -16.04 8.08
N GLY A 45 0.27 -16.16 8.75
CA GLY A 45 0.84 -15.09 9.58
C GLY A 45 1.46 -13.94 8.78
N VAL A 46 1.64 -14.10 7.47
CA VAL A 46 2.19 -13.09 6.55
C VAL A 46 1.37 -13.09 5.26
N ARG A 47 0.86 -11.93 4.85
CA ARG A 47 0.16 -11.74 3.57
C ARG A 47 1.17 -11.41 2.47
N SER A 48 1.62 -12.42 1.73
CA SER A 48 2.67 -12.26 0.71
C SER A 48 2.29 -11.30 -0.43
N ASP A 49 1.02 -11.29 -0.84
CA ASP A 49 0.46 -10.41 -1.86
C ASP A 49 0.53 -8.93 -1.48
N TYR A 50 0.06 -8.61 -0.27
CA TYR A 50 0.09 -7.25 0.28
C TYR A 50 1.53 -6.80 0.51
N THR A 51 2.35 -7.67 1.10
CA THR A 51 3.77 -7.41 1.37
C THR A 51 4.53 -7.09 0.08
N ASN A 52 4.33 -7.89 -0.97
CA ASN A 52 4.99 -7.66 -2.27
C ASN A 52 4.55 -6.35 -2.92
N LYS A 53 3.28 -5.97 -2.81
CA LYS A 53 2.78 -4.69 -3.33
C LYS A 53 3.37 -3.49 -2.58
N ILE A 54 3.39 -3.54 -1.26
CA ILE A 54 4.03 -2.49 -0.45
C ILE A 54 5.51 -2.40 -0.80
N ASN A 55 6.23 -3.52 -0.90
CA ASN A 55 7.64 -3.53 -1.29
C ASN A 55 7.87 -2.92 -2.68
N LEU A 56 7.04 -3.25 -3.67
CA LEU A 56 7.12 -2.64 -5.00
C LEU A 56 7.00 -1.11 -4.92
N ILE A 57 6.05 -0.61 -4.14
CA ILE A 57 5.83 0.83 -3.96
C ILE A 57 7.05 1.48 -3.31
N LEU A 58 7.54 0.92 -2.19
CA LEU A 58 8.69 1.48 -1.47
C LEU A 58 9.95 1.50 -2.34
N SER A 59 10.28 0.39 -3.00
CA SER A 59 11.40 0.34 -3.96
C SER A 59 11.24 1.37 -5.07
N SER A 60 10.05 1.50 -5.65
CA SER A 60 9.81 2.45 -6.75
C SER A 60 9.91 3.91 -6.31
N LEU A 61 9.45 4.25 -5.10
CA LEU A 61 9.64 5.60 -4.53
C LEU A 61 11.14 5.88 -4.32
N GLN A 62 11.87 4.93 -3.77
CA GLN A 62 13.32 5.06 -3.54
C GLN A 62 14.09 5.18 -4.86
N ASP A 63 13.73 4.39 -5.87
CA ASP A 63 14.30 4.46 -7.22
C ASP A 63 14.00 5.81 -7.90
N ASP A 64 12.80 6.37 -7.68
CA ASP A 64 12.43 7.73 -8.13
C ASP A 64 13.09 8.85 -7.28
N GLY A 65 13.85 8.49 -6.24
CA GLY A 65 14.65 9.39 -5.40
C GLY A 65 13.88 10.09 -4.29
N TYR A 66 12.75 9.53 -3.85
CA TYR A 66 12.04 9.97 -2.64
C TYR A 66 12.64 9.36 -1.38
N GLU A 67 12.62 10.11 -0.29
CA GLU A 67 13.03 9.65 1.03
C GLU A 67 11.81 9.14 1.81
N ILE A 68 11.83 7.87 2.23
CA ILE A 68 10.77 7.31 3.08
C ILE A 68 11.06 7.68 4.53
N ILE A 69 10.14 8.39 5.16
CA ILE A 69 10.25 8.84 6.55
C ILE A 69 9.63 7.82 7.51
N SER A 70 8.41 7.35 7.20
CA SER A 70 7.70 6.38 8.04
C SER A 70 6.63 5.62 7.28
N ILE A 71 6.30 4.42 7.79
CA ILE A 71 5.23 3.58 7.27
C ILE A 71 4.36 3.17 8.46
N ALA A 72 3.06 3.38 8.38
CA ALA A 72 2.10 3.03 9.42
C ALA A 72 0.93 2.23 8.84
N ALA A 73 0.59 1.12 9.50
CA ALA A 73 -0.67 0.43 9.24
C ALA A 73 -1.78 1.19 9.96
N MET A 74 -2.85 1.54 9.26
CA MET A 74 -4.02 2.14 9.89
C MET A 74 -5.04 1.05 10.19
N PRO A 75 -5.45 0.86 11.46
CA PRO A 75 -6.57 0.00 11.76
C PRO A 75 -7.83 0.66 11.20
N THR A 76 -8.63 -0.09 10.44
CA THR A 76 -10.01 0.29 10.14
C THR A 76 -10.73 0.57 11.45
N VAL A 77 -11.17 1.82 11.65
CA VAL A 77 -11.90 2.22 12.85
C VAL A 77 -13.28 1.58 12.80
N LEU A 78 -13.51 0.62 13.68
CA LEU A 78 -14.82 0.00 13.91
C LEU A 78 -15.65 0.95 14.76
N THR A 79 -16.58 1.69 14.16
CA THR A 79 -17.66 2.31 14.93
C THR A 79 -18.67 1.24 15.32
N ASN A 80 -18.66 0.87 16.61
CA ASN A 80 -19.74 0.18 17.32
C ASN A 80 -19.85 -1.36 17.13
N GLY A 81 -18.74 -2.05 16.91
CA GLY A 81 -18.68 -3.52 17.07
C GLY A 81 -19.42 -4.35 16.00
N PHE A 82 -19.95 -3.72 14.96
CA PHE A 82 -20.44 -4.37 13.75
C PHE A 82 -19.54 -3.99 12.57
N ILE A 83 -19.14 -4.98 11.77
CA ILE A 83 -18.54 -4.73 10.46
C ILE A 83 -19.68 -4.29 9.55
N THR A 84 -19.85 -2.99 9.34
CA THR A 84 -20.68 -2.52 8.23
C THR A 84 -19.88 -2.69 6.95
N ASP A 85 -20.26 -3.71 6.20
CA ASP A 85 -19.94 -3.81 4.78
C ASP A 85 -20.44 -2.54 4.06
N ALA A 86 -19.72 -2.16 3.00
CA ALA A 86 -19.98 -1.09 2.06
C ALA A 86 -19.69 0.36 2.52
N SER A 87 -18.60 0.92 1.94
CA SER A 87 -18.52 2.26 1.31
C SER A 87 -17.61 3.36 1.87
N GLN A 88 -16.82 3.17 2.94
CA GLN A 88 -15.94 4.25 3.42
C GLN A 88 -14.47 3.80 3.45
N GLU A 89 -13.75 4.21 2.41
CA GLU A 89 -12.29 4.32 2.25
C GLU A 89 -11.44 3.77 3.41
N ASN A 90 -11.28 2.45 3.44
CA ASN A 90 -10.38 1.80 4.38
C ASN A 90 -8.94 2.10 3.97
N VAL A 91 -8.29 3.13 4.53
CA VAL A 91 -6.84 3.31 4.40
C VAL A 91 -6.16 2.17 5.15
N GLY A 92 -5.41 1.33 4.44
CA GLY A 92 -4.69 0.20 5.05
C GLY A 92 -3.27 0.56 5.46
N THR A 93 -2.57 1.36 4.65
CA THR A 93 -1.19 1.81 4.92
C THR A 93 -1.02 3.28 4.60
N LEU A 94 -0.36 4.01 5.49
CA LEU A 94 0.16 5.35 5.28
C LEU A 94 1.67 5.30 5.09
N ILE A 95 2.16 5.94 4.04
CA ILE A 95 3.58 6.17 3.79
C ILE A 95 3.84 7.66 3.87
N THR A 96 4.71 8.08 4.78
CA THR A 96 5.20 9.46 4.89
C THR A 96 6.53 9.54 4.15
N TYR A 97 6.66 10.49 3.25
CA TYR A 97 7.82 10.63 2.38
C TYR A 97 8.17 12.09 2.11
N LYS A 98 9.33 12.31 1.49
CA LYS A 98 9.87 13.61 1.10
C LYS A 98 10.51 13.56 -0.29
#